data_AF-A0A9X4IKZ6-F1
#
_entry.id   AF-A0A9X4IKZ6-F1
#
_cell.length_a   1.000
_cell.length_b   1.000
_cell.length_c   1.000
_cell.angle_alpha   90.00
_cell.angle_beta   90.00
_cell.angle_gamma   90.00
#
_symmetry.space_group_name_H-M   'P 1'
#
loop_
_entity.id
_entity.type
_entity.pdbx_description
1 polymer ?
#
loop_
_entity_poly.entity_id
_entity_poly.type
_entity_poly.pdbx_seq_one_letter_code
_entity_poly.pdbx_strand_id
1 'polypeptide(L)'
;MNRIFFSVKEILNEVFFNGIDESIELLKEYDFYDIIEQHLLFLKNKKEDEVKKNFETVTLLFIETVNSKLSQINDDKLRLDLKYILTEIGNYIIDSVSFENEELKSLRDALISLSEIKGYDYKDIESRLQISRLIRNSEKNSINTSRIEKQPYYEWLIEDYKMDEISNNLKSEGVIRSVKSFKKIFTPEPIQFQADSEKGDFLFILFDILYDEKVIRPKVKRGKFLALQRFGVDLHNEILYKKESKYIKQEIKKNKERHEKLREKVEKWIR
;
A
#
# COMPACT_ATOMS: atom_id res chain seq x y z
N MET A 1 -0.42 8.75 5.95
CA MET A 1 -0.16 9.49 7.20
C MET A 1 -0.12 8.44 8.29
N ASN A 2 1.00 7.72 8.36
CA ASN A 2 1.19 6.68 9.36
C ASN A 2 1.68 7.39 10.63
N ARG A 3 0.99 7.19 11.75
CA ARG A 3 1.41 7.74 13.05
C ARG A 3 2.42 6.81 13.71
N ILE A 4 3.36 7.42 14.43
CA ILE A 4 4.60 6.86 14.96
C ILE A 4 4.90 7.65 16.26
N PHE A 5 5.03 7.08 17.47
CA PHE A 5 4.79 5.71 17.94
C PHE A 5 3.73 5.64 19.06
N PHE A 6 3.24 4.43 19.30
CA PHE A 6 2.54 3.99 20.51
C PHE A 6 3.54 3.21 21.40
N SER A 7 3.31 3.16 22.72
CA SER A 7 4.24 2.66 23.77
C SER A 7 4.68 1.20 23.61
N VAL A 8 5.70 0.74 24.36
CA VAL A 8 6.13 -0.68 24.40
C VAL A 8 4.94 -1.62 24.57
N LYS A 9 4.02 -1.31 25.51
CA LYS A 9 2.82 -2.14 25.73
C LYS A 9 1.92 -2.17 24.49
N GLU A 10 1.74 -1.05 23.79
CA GLU A 10 0.92 -0.99 22.58
C GLU A 10 1.57 -1.76 21.41
N ILE A 11 2.90 -1.69 21.25
CA ILE A 11 3.64 -2.52 20.27
C ILE A 11 3.46 -4.01 20.56
N LEU A 12 3.62 -4.42 21.83
CA LEU A 12 3.48 -5.82 22.22
C LEU A 12 2.04 -6.35 22.02
N ASN A 13 1.01 -5.52 22.18
CA ASN A 13 -0.38 -5.89 21.86
C ASN A 13 -0.63 -6.09 20.36
N GLU A 14 0.09 -5.38 19.48
CA GLU A 14 -0.03 -5.53 18.02
C GLU A 14 0.74 -6.75 17.50
N VAL A 15 1.84 -7.14 18.16
CA VAL A 15 2.69 -8.27 17.71
C VAL A 15 2.35 -9.60 18.38
N PHE A 16 1.97 -9.60 19.66
CA PHE A 16 1.69 -10.83 20.42
C PHE A 16 0.20 -11.05 20.71
N PHE A 17 -0.25 -12.30 20.54
CA PHE A 17 -1.63 -12.70 20.82
C PHE A 17 -1.88 -13.01 22.31
N ASN A 18 -0.82 -13.33 23.06
CA ASN A 18 -0.80 -13.63 24.49
C ASN A 18 0.63 -13.41 25.04
N GLY A 19 0.83 -13.55 26.36
CA GLY A 19 2.17 -13.44 26.97
C GLY A 19 2.69 -11.99 27.11
N ILE A 20 1.82 -10.99 26.92
CA ILE A 20 2.21 -9.57 26.84
C ILE A 20 2.67 -9.04 28.19
N ASP A 21 1.95 -9.33 29.27
CA ASP A 21 2.32 -8.84 30.60
C ASP A 21 3.58 -9.57 31.11
N GLU A 22 3.74 -10.87 30.85
CA GLU A 22 4.99 -11.60 31.12
C GLU A 22 6.17 -11.02 30.34
N SER A 23 5.98 -10.67 29.06
CA SER A 23 7.00 -10.01 28.23
C SER A 23 7.38 -8.63 28.78
N ILE A 24 6.41 -7.87 29.28
CA ILE A 24 6.63 -6.56 29.91
C ILE A 24 7.43 -6.69 31.21
N GLU A 25 7.07 -7.64 32.08
CA GLU A 25 7.82 -7.86 33.32
C GLU A 25 9.25 -8.34 33.05
N LEU A 26 9.45 -9.24 32.08
CA LEU A 26 10.79 -9.68 31.67
C LEU A 26 11.63 -8.52 31.08
N LEU A 27 11.02 -7.62 30.30
CA LEU A 27 11.70 -6.40 29.82
C LEU A 27 12.04 -5.44 30.97
N LYS A 28 11.24 -5.35 32.03
CA LYS A 28 11.52 -4.52 33.20
C LYS A 28 12.62 -5.11 34.08
N GLU A 29 12.58 -6.42 34.33
CA GLU A 29 13.54 -7.14 35.19
C GLU A 29 15.00 -6.94 34.74
N TYR A 30 15.22 -6.77 33.43
CA TYR A 30 16.53 -6.54 32.82
C TYR A 30 16.73 -5.09 32.30
N ASP A 31 15.92 -4.14 32.78
CA ASP A 31 15.86 -2.70 32.43
C ASP A 31 15.77 -2.37 30.92
N PHE A 32 15.32 -3.30 30.07
CA PHE A 32 15.09 -3.01 28.65
C PHE A 32 13.86 -2.13 28.44
N TYR A 33 12.82 -2.26 29.27
CA TYR A 33 11.55 -1.55 29.12
C TYR A 33 11.75 -0.04 29.01
N ASP A 34 12.43 0.57 29.99
CA ASP A 34 12.63 2.03 30.04
C ASP A 34 13.54 2.52 28.91
N ILE A 35 14.54 1.71 28.52
CA ILE A 35 15.44 2.03 27.39
C ILE A 35 14.61 2.14 26.10
N ILE A 36 13.75 1.16 25.83
CA ILE A 36 12.90 1.14 24.64
C ILE A 36 11.90 2.31 24.69
N GLU A 37 11.20 2.50 25.81
CA GLU A 37 10.18 3.54 25.96
C GLU A 37 10.78 4.95 25.79
N GLN A 38 11.99 5.20 26.28
CA GLN A 38 12.71 6.46 26.03
C GLN A 38 13.04 6.67 24.55
N HIS A 39 13.46 5.63 23.82
CA HIS A 39 13.71 5.72 22.38
C HIS A 39 12.40 5.95 21.60
N LEU A 40 11.30 5.29 21.97
CA LEU A 40 9.97 5.52 21.38
C LEU A 40 9.47 6.94 21.63
N LEU A 41 9.64 7.47 22.86
CA LEU A 41 9.31 8.85 23.22
C LEU A 41 10.15 9.88 22.44
N PHE A 42 11.44 9.62 22.25
CA PHE A 42 12.30 10.46 21.41
C PHE A 42 11.77 10.54 19.98
N LEU A 43 11.46 9.38 19.36
CA LEU A 43 10.94 9.30 17.99
C LEU A 43 9.56 9.96 17.86
N LYS A 44 8.67 9.78 18.84
CA LYS A 44 7.33 10.38 18.90
C LYS A 44 7.33 11.91 18.95
N ASN A 45 8.36 12.51 19.55
CA ASN A 45 8.50 13.96 19.69
C ASN A 45 9.17 14.64 18.47
N LYS A 46 9.47 13.89 17.40
CA LYS A 46 10.15 14.38 16.19
C LYS A 46 9.20 14.45 14.99
N LYS A 47 9.46 15.41 14.08
CA LYS A 47 8.81 15.45 12.76
C LYS A 47 9.34 14.31 11.88
N GLU A 48 8.56 13.84 10.91
CA GLU A 48 8.90 12.70 10.05
C GLU A 48 10.28 12.86 9.36
N ASP A 49 10.59 14.06 8.84
CA ASP A 49 11.89 14.36 8.22
C ASP A 49 13.06 14.41 9.23
N GLU A 50 12.78 14.72 10.51
CA GLU A 50 13.78 14.65 11.58
C GLU A 50 13.96 13.22 12.09
N VAL A 51 12.91 12.40 12.10
CA VAL A 51 13.01 10.97 12.42
C VAL A 51 13.96 10.29 11.43
N LYS A 52 13.74 10.46 10.12
CA LYS A 52 14.61 9.87 9.09
C LYS A 52 16.07 10.26 9.25
N LYS A 53 16.36 11.56 9.38
CA LYS A 53 17.74 12.08 9.53
C LYS A 53 18.48 11.58 10.76
N ASN A 54 17.77 11.26 11.84
CA ASN A 54 18.38 10.78 13.08
C ASN A 54 18.24 9.25 13.26
N PHE A 55 17.51 8.56 12.38
CA PHE A 55 17.13 7.16 12.60
C PHE A 55 18.32 6.23 12.69
N GLU A 56 19.33 6.42 11.82
CA GLU A 56 20.55 5.63 11.85
C GLU A 56 21.24 5.75 13.22
N THR A 57 21.51 6.97 13.68
CA THR A 57 22.13 7.24 14.99
C THR A 57 21.32 6.67 16.15
N VAL A 58 19.99 6.85 16.14
CA VAL A 58 19.10 6.30 17.18
C VAL A 58 19.11 4.78 17.19
N THR A 59 19.11 4.14 16.01
CA THR A 59 19.14 2.68 15.88
C THR A 59 20.48 2.12 16.31
N LEU A 60 21.60 2.74 15.94
CA LEU A 60 22.93 2.32 16.38
C LEU A 60 23.08 2.41 17.90
N LEU A 61 22.66 3.52 18.51
CA LEU A 61 22.68 3.68 19.98
C LEU A 61 21.79 2.66 20.69
N PHE A 62 20.59 2.40 20.16
CA PHE A 62 19.70 1.37 20.68
C PHE A 62 20.34 -0.02 20.62
N ILE A 63 20.92 -0.39 19.47
CA ILE A 63 21.56 -1.70 19.24
C ILE A 63 22.84 -1.87 20.08
N GLU A 64 23.63 -0.81 20.25
CA GLU A 64 24.78 -0.82 21.17
C GLU A 64 24.33 -1.07 22.61
N THR A 65 23.34 -0.30 23.07
CA THR A 65 22.82 -0.40 24.45
C THR A 65 22.21 -1.78 24.71
N VAL A 66 21.39 -2.27 23.78
CA VAL A 66 20.72 -3.57 23.89
C VAL A 66 21.72 -4.72 23.89
N ASN A 67 22.69 -4.75 22.97
CA ASN A 67 23.67 -5.84 22.94
C ASN A 67 24.65 -5.79 24.13
N SER A 68 24.98 -4.60 24.63
CA SER A 68 25.78 -4.43 25.85
C SER A 68 25.08 -4.97 27.10
N LYS A 69 23.75 -4.87 27.18
CA LYS A 69 22.96 -5.51 28.26
C LYS A 69 22.80 -7.00 28.03
N LEU A 70 22.44 -7.44 26.82
CA LEU A 70 22.24 -8.87 26.51
C LEU A 70 23.51 -9.70 26.74
N SER A 71 24.71 -9.15 26.52
CA SER A 71 25.97 -9.86 26.76
C SER A 71 26.30 -10.07 28.25
N GLN A 72 25.62 -9.35 29.16
CA GLN A 72 25.74 -9.52 30.61
C GLN A 72 24.81 -10.62 31.15
N ILE A 73 23.92 -11.16 30.30
CA ILE A 73 22.96 -12.21 30.69
C ILE A 73 23.59 -13.59 30.47
N ASN A 74 23.83 -14.29 31.58
CA ASN A 74 24.45 -15.61 31.60
C ASN A 74 23.48 -16.77 31.29
N ASP A 75 22.17 -16.57 31.49
CA ASP A 75 21.16 -17.57 31.13
C ASP A 75 20.89 -17.50 29.61
N ASP A 76 21.34 -18.53 28.89
CA ASP A 76 21.22 -18.61 27.43
C ASP A 76 19.76 -18.62 26.94
N LYS A 77 18.84 -19.23 27.71
CA LYS A 77 17.43 -19.32 27.35
C LYS A 77 16.77 -17.97 27.53
N LEU A 78 16.94 -17.35 28.70
CA LEU A 78 16.37 -16.04 29.00
C LEU A 78 16.94 -14.96 28.06
N ARG A 79 18.24 -15.04 27.71
CA ARG A 79 18.85 -14.18 26.71
C ARG A 79 18.24 -14.38 25.31
N LEU A 80 17.83 -15.60 24.96
CA LEU A 80 17.13 -15.90 23.70
C LEU A 80 15.69 -15.35 23.71
N ASP A 81 14.96 -15.55 24.82
CA ASP A 81 13.58 -15.06 24.99
C ASP A 81 13.54 -13.51 24.93
N LEU A 82 14.48 -12.83 25.59
CA LEU A 82 14.65 -11.37 25.47
C LEU A 82 15.05 -10.94 24.05
N LYS A 83 16.00 -11.65 23.41
CA LYS A 83 16.36 -11.39 22.00
C LYS A 83 15.13 -11.45 21.10
N TYR A 84 14.23 -12.41 21.31
CA TYR A 84 12.99 -12.54 20.54
C TYR A 84 12.06 -11.33 20.74
N ILE A 85 11.75 -10.96 21.98
CA ILE A 85 10.89 -9.80 22.28
C ILE A 85 11.47 -8.50 21.70
N LEU A 86 12.77 -8.27 21.87
CA LEU A 86 13.49 -7.09 21.34
C LEU A 86 13.53 -7.06 19.81
N THR A 87 13.54 -8.24 19.17
CA THR A 87 13.49 -8.40 17.71
C THR A 87 12.14 -7.98 17.16
N GLU A 88 11.06 -8.45 17.78
CA GLU A 88 9.69 -8.11 17.37
C GLU A 88 9.41 -6.61 17.52
N ILE A 89 9.83 -6.01 18.64
CA ILE A 89 9.76 -4.55 18.84
C ILE A 89 10.59 -3.80 17.79
N GLY A 90 11.83 -4.22 17.55
CA GLY A 90 12.73 -3.59 16.57
C GLY A 90 12.17 -3.65 15.14
N ASN A 91 11.63 -4.80 14.73
CA ASN A 91 11.01 -4.97 13.42
C ASN A 91 9.74 -4.13 13.27
N TYR A 92 8.89 -4.05 14.30
CA TYR A 92 7.72 -3.15 14.30
C TYR A 92 8.13 -1.68 14.15
N ILE A 93 9.19 -1.25 14.84
CA ILE A 93 9.73 0.11 14.72
C ILE A 93 10.20 0.38 13.30
N ILE A 94 10.99 -0.53 12.71
CA ILE A 94 11.55 -0.33 11.37
C ILE A 94 10.45 -0.39 10.29
N ASP A 95 9.53 -1.36 10.34
CA ASP A 95 8.42 -1.49 9.37
C ASP A 95 7.42 -0.32 9.47
N SER A 96 7.35 0.39 10.60
CA SER A 96 6.51 1.58 10.79
C SER A 96 7.06 2.83 10.09
N VAL A 97 8.38 2.95 9.92
CA VAL A 97 9.04 4.13 9.34
C VAL A 97 9.37 3.85 7.87
N SER A 98 8.97 4.77 6.98
CA SER A 98 9.16 4.60 5.53
C SER A 98 10.56 5.02 5.08
N PHE A 99 11.53 4.10 5.21
CA PHE A 99 12.91 4.30 4.76
C PHE A 99 13.10 4.17 3.26
N GLU A 100 14.04 4.95 2.74
CA GLU A 100 14.58 4.78 1.39
C GLU A 100 15.70 3.73 1.37
N ASN A 101 16.01 3.24 0.17
CA ASN A 101 16.96 2.14 -0.04
C ASN A 101 18.38 2.49 0.44
N GLU A 102 18.83 3.72 0.17
CA GLU A 102 20.15 4.21 0.57
C GLU A 102 20.25 4.41 2.09
N GLU A 103 19.17 4.83 2.77
CA GLU A 103 19.12 4.94 4.24
C GLU A 103 19.30 3.55 4.89
N LEU A 104 18.67 2.51 4.34
CA LEU A 104 18.81 1.13 4.82
C LEU A 104 20.20 0.53 4.56
N LYS A 105 20.84 0.88 3.42
CA LYS A 105 22.23 0.49 3.13
C LYS A 105 23.22 1.18 4.08
N SER A 106 23.06 2.49 4.30
CA SER A 106 23.86 3.26 5.25
C SER A 106 23.78 2.67 6.65
N LEU A 107 22.56 2.39 7.14
CA LEU A 107 22.34 1.70 8.41
C LEU A 107 22.99 0.31 8.48
N ARG A 108 22.89 -0.49 7.41
CA ARG A 108 23.55 -1.81 7.34
C ARG A 108 25.06 -1.68 7.49
N ASP A 109 25.67 -0.78 6.74
CA ASP A 109 27.13 -0.63 6.69
C ASP A 109 27.65 -0.06 8.03
N ALA A 110 26.91 0.86 8.64
CA ALA A 110 27.19 1.35 10.00
C ALA A 110 27.04 0.27 11.08
N LEU A 111 26.08 -0.65 10.95
CA LEU A 111 25.92 -1.80 11.86
C LEU A 111 27.05 -2.83 11.71
N ILE A 112 27.60 -3.01 10.51
CA ILE A 112 28.81 -3.83 10.30
C ILE A 112 29.97 -3.20 11.07
N SER A 113 30.24 -1.91 10.87
CA SER A 113 31.33 -1.21 11.59
C SER A 113 31.13 -1.20 13.11
N LEU A 114 29.91 -1.00 13.61
CA LEU A 114 29.60 -1.09 15.04
C LEU A 114 29.91 -2.49 15.59
N SER A 115 29.54 -3.53 14.84
CA SER A 115 29.77 -4.92 15.25
C SER A 115 31.26 -5.27 15.28
N GLU A 116 32.05 -4.80 14.31
CA GLU A 116 33.51 -4.94 14.27
C GLU A 116 34.18 -4.23 15.46
N ILE A 117 33.80 -2.97 15.74
CA ILE A 117 34.37 -2.16 16.83
C ILE A 117 34.06 -2.75 18.21
N LYS A 118 32.86 -3.31 18.40
CA LYS A 118 32.38 -3.81 19.70
C LYS A 118 32.52 -5.32 19.89
N GLY A 119 32.92 -6.06 18.86
CA GLY A 119 32.99 -7.53 18.88
C GLY A 119 31.62 -8.21 18.92
N TYR A 120 30.58 -7.60 18.36
CA TYR A 120 29.25 -8.21 18.27
C TYR A 120 29.14 -9.15 17.06
N ASP A 121 28.28 -10.18 17.16
CA ASP A 121 27.91 -10.97 15.99
C ASP A 121 26.94 -10.20 15.10
N TYR A 122 27.47 -9.62 14.02
CA TYR A 122 26.69 -8.93 13.01
C TYR A 122 25.59 -9.81 12.39
N LYS A 123 25.78 -11.13 12.24
CA LYS A 123 24.74 -12.02 11.68
C LYS A 123 23.58 -12.21 12.64
N ASP A 124 23.85 -12.25 13.94
CA ASP A 124 22.84 -12.26 14.98
C ASP A 124 22.08 -10.92 15.05
N ILE A 125 22.71 -9.78 14.75
CA ILE A 125 22.02 -8.48 14.63
C ILE A 125 21.19 -8.41 13.33
N GLU A 126 21.77 -8.84 12.20
CA GLU A 126 21.16 -8.80 10.86
C GLU A 126 19.91 -9.69 10.76
N SER A 127 19.98 -10.90 11.34
CA SER A 127 18.85 -11.84 11.38
C SER A 127 17.70 -11.35 12.26
N ARG A 128 18.01 -10.63 13.35
CA ARG A 128 17.01 -9.98 14.20
C ARG A 128 16.31 -8.82 13.48
N LEU A 129 17.06 -7.82 13.04
CA LEU A 129 16.50 -6.60 12.41
C LEU A 129 16.04 -6.79 10.96
N GLN A 130 16.33 -7.96 10.37
CA GLN A 130 15.99 -8.34 9.00
C GLN A 130 16.41 -7.28 7.95
N ILE A 131 17.49 -6.55 8.17
CA ILE A 131 17.85 -5.39 7.32
C ILE A 131 18.11 -5.82 5.88
N SER A 132 18.71 -6.99 5.62
CA SER A 132 18.82 -7.50 4.24
C SER A 132 17.47 -7.89 3.62
N ARG A 133 16.44 -8.24 4.41
CA ARG A 133 15.05 -8.40 3.93
C ARG A 133 14.49 -7.05 3.52
N LEU A 134 14.70 -6.03 4.35
CA LEU A 134 14.22 -4.67 4.13
C LEU A 134 14.91 -3.98 2.95
N ILE A 135 16.22 -4.16 2.79
CA ILE A 135 16.96 -3.77 1.59
C ILE A 135 16.42 -4.54 0.39
N ARG A 136 16.28 -5.88 0.42
CA ARG A 136 15.71 -6.63 -0.72
C ARG A 136 14.25 -6.25 -1.03
N ASN A 137 13.47 -5.82 -0.04
CA ASN A 137 12.11 -5.33 -0.24
C ASN A 137 12.10 -3.90 -0.79
N SER A 138 13.01 -3.03 -0.33
CA SER A 138 13.18 -1.68 -0.88
C SER A 138 13.84 -1.71 -2.26
N GLU A 139 14.65 -2.72 -2.59
CA GLU A 139 15.19 -3.04 -3.92
C GLU A 139 14.10 -3.59 -4.83
N LYS A 140 13.24 -4.48 -4.34
CA LYS A 140 11.99 -4.83 -5.05
C LYS A 140 11.10 -3.61 -5.25
N ASN A 141 11.15 -2.60 -4.39
CA ASN A 141 10.40 -1.35 -4.57
C ASN A 141 11.16 -0.32 -5.44
N SER A 142 12.50 -0.36 -5.52
CA SER A 142 13.32 0.60 -6.28
C SER A 142 13.68 0.11 -7.68
N ILE A 143 13.77 -1.19 -7.92
CA ILE A 143 13.68 -1.81 -9.26
C ILE A 143 12.23 -1.65 -9.78
N ASN A 144 11.24 -1.56 -8.89
CA ASN A 144 9.90 -1.03 -9.19
C ASN A 144 9.82 0.52 -9.13
N THR A 145 10.90 1.24 -9.43
CA THR A 145 10.79 2.61 -9.97
C THR A 145 10.25 2.61 -11.40
N SER A 146 10.13 1.45 -12.05
CA SER A 146 8.92 1.24 -12.84
C SER A 146 7.74 1.02 -11.88
N ARG A 147 7.01 2.10 -11.61
CA ARG A 147 5.64 2.02 -11.09
C ARG A 147 4.83 1.12 -12.03
N ILE A 148 4.68 -0.15 -11.70
CA ILE A 148 3.33 -0.73 -11.78
C ILE A 148 2.54 -0.05 -10.65
N GLU A 149 2.18 1.21 -10.88
CA GLU A 149 0.90 1.72 -10.42
C GLU A 149 -0.08 0.60 -10.71
N LYS A 150 -0.73 0.06 -9.68
CA LYS A 150 -1.85 -0.86 -9.88
C LYS A 150 -2.89 -0.07 -10.65
N GLN A 151 -2.82 -0.22 -11.98
CA GLN A 151 -3.52 0.64 -12.89
C GLN A 151 -5.00 0.48 -12.57
N PRO A 152 -5.77 1.57 -12.45
CA PRO A 152 -7.16 1.46 -12.05
C PRO A 152 -7.90 0.62 -13.10
N TYR A 153 -8.35 -0.56 -12.67
CA TYR A 153 -9.07 -1.51 -13.51
C TYR A 153 -10.33 -1.99 -12.79
N TYR A 154 -11.24 -2.58 -13.56
CA TYR A 154 -12.46 -3.19 -13.07
C TYR A 154 -12.31 -4.70 -12.98
N GLU A 155 -12.89 -5.30 -11.96
CA GLU A 155 -13.16 -6.73 -11.90
C GLU A 155 -14.60 -6.96 -12.38
N TRP A 156 -14.78 -7.86 -13.34
CA TRP A 156 -16.10 -8.34 -13.75
C TRP A 156 -16.58 -9.40 -12.74
N LEU A 157 -17.84 -9.32 -12.32
CA LEU A 157 -18.38 -10.13 -11.22
C LEU A 157 -19.50 -11.11 -11.62
N ILE A 158 -19.94 -11.07 -12.88
CA ILE A 158 -20.99 -11.94 -13.43
C ILE A 158 -20.41 -12.81 -14.55
N GLU A 159 -21.25 -13.58 -15.23
CA GLU A 159 -20.84 -14.49 -16.29
C GLU A 159 -20.17 -13.77 -17.48
N ASP A 160 -19.16 -14.40 -18.07
CA ASP A 160 -18.35 -13.83 -19.15
C ASP A 160 -19.19 -13.48 -20.40
N TYR A 161 -20.25 -14.26 -20.69
CA TYR A 161 -21.09 -14.02 -21.88
C TYR A 161 -21.76 -12.64 -21.86
N LYS A 162 -22.08 -12.08 -20.69
CA LYS A 162 -22.62 -10.72 -20.57
C LYS A 162 -21.57 -9.65 -20.87
N MET A 163 -20.28 -9.89 -20.62
CA MET A 163 -19.22 -8.98 -21.06
C MET A 163 -19.14 -8.95 -22.59
N ASP A 164 -19.22 -10.12 -23.22
CA ASP A 164 -19.16 -10.29 -24.66
C ASP A 164 -20.32 -9.59 -25.38
N GLU A 165 -21.55 -9.80 -24.90
CA GLU A 165 -22.76 -9.15 -25.42
C GLU A 165 -22.67 -7.62 -25.34
N ILE A 166 -22.42 -7.07 -24.15
CA ILE A 166 -22.31 -5.61 -23.93
C ILE A 166 -21.19 -5.02 -24.77
N SER A 167 -20.03 -5.68 -24.85
CA SER A 167 -18.90 -5.19 -25.66
C SER A 167 -19.22 -5.19 -27.16
N ASN A 168 -19.93 -6.21 -27.65
CA ASN A 168 -20.32 -6.29 -29.05
C ASN A 168 -21.38 -5.23 -29.40
N ASN A 169 -22.36 -4.99 -28.51
CA ASN A 169 -23.37 -3.93 -28.67
C ASN A 169 -22.72 -2.53 -28.67
N LEU A 170 -21.75 -2.28 -27.79
CA LEU A 170 -20.96 -1.03 -27.80
C LEU A 170 -20.20 -0.84 -29.12
N LYS A 171 -19.73 -1.91 -29.75
CA LYS A 171 -19.01 -1.83 -31.04
C LYS A 171 -19.96 -1.67 -32.22
N SER A 172 -21.10 -2.37 -32.25
CA SER A 172 -22.06 -2.28 -33.35
C SER A 172 -22.74 -0.91 -33.43
N GLU A 173 -22.97 -0.25 -32.29
CA GLU A 173 -23.44 1.14 -32.25
C GLU A 173 -22.34 2.20 -32.41
N GLY A 174 -21.09 1.78 -32.61
CA GLY A 174 -19.96 2.69 -32.73
C GLY A 174 -19.77 3.56 -31.48
N VAL A 175 -20.01 3.03 -30.28
CA VAL A 175 -19.63 3.66 -29.00
C VAL A 175 -18.14 3.44 -28.73
N ILE A 176 -17.62 2.25 -29.07
CA ILE A 176 -16.19 1.90 -28.96
C ILE A 176 -15.64 1.44 -30.31
N ARG A 177 -14.35 1.70 -30.57
CA ARG A 177 -13.68 1.23 -31.79
C ARG A 177 -13.36 -0.27 -31.75
N SER A 178 -13.07 -0.82 -30.57
CA SER A 178 -12.58 -2.19 -30.43
C SER A 178 -12.98 -2.84 -29.10
N VAL A 179 -13.64 -4.00 -29.21
CA VAL A 179 -13.95 -4.91 -28.09
C VAL A 179 -12.68 -5.33 -27.36
N LYS A 180 -11.59 -5.62 -28.08
CA LYS A 180 -10.35 -6.15 -27.49
C LYS A 180 -9.68 -5.14 -26.56
N SER A 181 -9.63 -3.86 -26.93
CA SER A 181 -9.07 -2.82 -26.06
C SER A 181 -10.03 -2.43 -24.94
N PHE A 182 -11.34 -2.38 -25.21
CA PHE A 182 -12.35 -2.16 -24.18
C PHE A 182 -12.27 -3.23 -23.07
N LYS A 183 -12.29 -4.53 -23.42
CA LYS A 183 -12.21 -5.62 -22.44
C LYS A 183 -10.98 -5.55 -21.53
N LYS A 184 -9.85 -5.00 -22.00
CA LYS A 184 -8.64 -4.86 -21.20
C LYS A 184 -8.82 -3.97 -19.96
N ILE A 185 -9.76 -3.02 -19.95
CA ILE A 185 -10.07 -2.24 -18.73
C ILE A 185 -10.64 -3.09 -17.58
N PHE A 186 -11.08 -4.32 -17.88
CA PHE A 186 -11.53 -5.32 -16.91
C PHE A 186 -10.42 -6.31 -16.50
N THR A 187 -9.15 -5.98 -16.77
CA THR A 187 -7.99 -6.84 -16.47
C THR A 187 -6.91 -6.07 -15.71
N PRO A 188 -5.99 -6.73 -14.97
CA PRO A 188 -4.91 -6.08 -14.25
C PRO A 188 -3.93 -5.25 -15.11
N GLU A 189 -3.98 -5.43 -16.43
CA GLU A 189 -3.20 -4.71 -17.45
C GLU A 189 -4.12 -3.86 -18.34
N PRO A 190 -4.80 -2.83 -17.81
CA PRO A 190 -5.67 -2.00 -18.61
C PRO A 190 -4.87 -1.18 -19.62
N ILE A 191 -5.40 -1.09 -20.84
CA ILE A 191 -4.90 -0.21 -21.90
C ILE A 191 -5.97 0.80 -22.27
N GLN A 192 -5.57 1.88 -22.95
CA GLN A 192 -6.53 2.84 -23.49
C GLN A 192 -7.47 2.18 -24.50
N PHE A 193 -8.74 2.59 -24.47
CA PHE A 193 -9.73 2.22 -25.48
C PHE A 193 -10.35 3.50 -26.06
N GLN A 194 -10.49 3.51 -27.38
CA GLN A 194 -11.07 4.64 -28.11
C GLN A 194 -12.59 4.50 -28.13
N ALA A 195 -13.27 5.59 -27.75
CA ALA A 195 -14.71 5.75 -27.76
C ALA A 195 -15.13 6.98 -28.57
N ASP A 196 -16.40 6.98 -29.01
CA ASP A 196 -17.03 8.13 -29.64
C ASP A 196 -17.36 9.20 -28.58
N SER A 197 -16.87 10.42 -28.78
CA SER A 197 -17.04 11.53 -27.83
C SER A 197 -18.50 12.00 -27.74
N GLU A 198 -19.30 11.90 -28.80
CA GLU A 198 -20.74 12.22 -28.78
C GLU A 198 -21.53 11.22 -27.93
N LYS A 199 -21.01 9.98 -27.80
CA LYS A 199 -21.58 8.90 -27.01
C LYS A 199 -20.95 8.77 -25.61
N GLY A 200 -20.09 9.70 -25.20
CA GLY A 200 -19.45 9.72 -23.88
C GLY A 200 -20.42 9.68 -22.70
N ASP A 201 -21.57 10.36 -22.79
CA ASP A 201 -22.59 10.36 -21.74
C ASP A 201 -23.22 8.97 -21.54
N PHE A 202 -23.47 8.24 -22.65
CA PHE A 202 -23.99 6.88 -22.62
C PHE A 202 -23.01 5.92 -21.95
N LEU A 203 -21.72 6.01 -22.32
CA LEU A 203 -20.65 5.21 -21.73
C LEU A 203 -20.49 5.50 -20.23
N PHE A 204 -20.62 6.76 -19.79
CA PHE A 204 -20.55 7.11 -18.38
C PHE A 204 -21.73 6.54 -17.58
N ILE A 205 -22.95 6.59 -18.13
CA ILE A 205 -24.15 5.97 -17.54
C ILE A 205 -24.00 4.44 -17.46
N LEU A 206 -23.45 3.80 -18.51
CA LEU A 206 -23.19 2.36 -18.52
C LEU A 206 -22.32 1.92 -17.33
N PHE A 207 -21.19 2.59 -17.08
CA PHE A 207 -20.34 2.29 -15.92
C PHE A 207 -20.98 2.66 -14.58
N ASP A 208 -21.89 3.64 -14.54
CA ASP A 208 -22.64 3.98 -13.33
C ASP A 208 -23.58 2.83 -12.92
N ILE A 209 -24.36 2.30 -13.88
CA ILE A 209 -25.32 1.21 -13.67
C ILE A 209 -24.61 -0.13 -13.47
N LEU A 210 -23.58 -0.48 -14.25
CA LEU A 210 -22.79 -1.70 -14.04
C LEU A 210 -22.19 -1.77 -12.62
N TYR A 211 -21.80 -0.63 -12.05
CA TYR A 211 -21.33 -0.58 -10.67
C TYR A 211 -22.48 -0.70 -9.66
N ASP A 212 -23.57 0.04 -9.87
CA ASP A 212 -24.70 0.08 -8.93
C ASP A 212 -25.42 -1.29 -8.85
N GLU A 213 -25.51 -2.01 -9.98
CA GLU A 213 -26.00 -3.40 -10.10
C GLU A 213 -24.94 -4.48 -9.71
N LYS A 214 -23.77 -4.06 -9.20
CA LYS A 214 -22.66 -4.94 -8.78
C LYS A 214 -22.09 -5.86 -9.88
N VAL A 215 -22.30 -5.53 -11.14
CA VAL A 215 -21.69 -6.25 -12.29
C VAL A 215 -20.18 -6.04 -12.33
N ILE A 216 -19.70 -4.87 -11.89
CA ILE A 216 -18.28 -4.52 -11.88
C ILE A 216 -17.81 -4.00 -10.52
N ARG A 217 -16.55 -4.28 -10.16
CA ARG A 217 -15.91 -3.77 -8.94
C ARG A 217 -14.57 -3.09 -9.25
N PRO A 218 -14.35 -1.82 -8.88
CA PRO A 218 -13.06 -1.15 -9.07
C PRO A 218 -12.00 -1.76 -8.14
N LYS A 219 -10.84 -2.13 -8.69
CA LYS A 219 -9.73 -2.75 -7.94
C LYS A 219 -8.75 -1.72 -7.35
N VAL A 220 -9.26 -0.54 -6.98
CA VAL A 220 -8.51 0.58 -6.38
C VAL A 220 -9.30 1.20 -5.22
N LYS A 221 -8.61 1.66 -4.18
CA LYS A 221 -9.24 2.18 -2.93
C LYS A 221 -10.04 3.49 -3.10
N ARG A 222 -9.97 4.17 -4.27
CA ARG A 222 -10.66 5.47 -4.50
C ARG A 222 -11.19 5.57 -5.94
N GLY A 223 -12.44 6.03 -6.07
CA GLY A 223 -13.05 6.48 -7.32
C GLY A 223 -13.61 5.37 -8.24
N LYS A 224 -14.94 5.18 -8.24
CA LYS A 224 -15.59 4.14 -9.09
C LYS A 224 -15.46 4.37 -10.61
N PHE A 225 -15.10 5.59 -11.04
CA PHE A 225 -14.87 5.95 -12.44
C PHE A 225 -13.39 6.12 -12.79
N LEU A 226 -12.45 5.91 -11.85
CA LEU A 226 -11.04 6.27 -12.05
C LEU A 226 -10.39 5.54 -13.25
N ALA A 227 -10.76 4.27 -13.44
CA ALA A 227 -10.34 3.48 -14.59
C ALA A 227 -10.88 4.06 -15.90
N LEU A 228 -12.21 4.30 -15.97
CA LEU A 228 -12.86 4.90 -17.14
C LEU A 228 -12.27 6.27 -17.51
N GLN A 229 -12.00 7.13 -16.53
CA GLN A 229 -11.40 8.46 -16.74
C GLN A 229 -9.94 8.39 -17.21
N ARG A 230 -9.21 7.33 -16.86
CA ARG A 230 -7.79 7.16 -17.22
C ARG A 230 -7.59 6.48 -18.58
N PHE A 231 -8.46 5.54 -18.93
CA PHE A 231 -8.31 4.68 -20.10
C PHE A 231 -9.33 4.94 -21.22
N GLY A 232 -10.43 5.63 -20.94
CA GLY A 232 -11.34 6.12 -21.97
C GLY A 232 -10.76 7.33 -22.68
N VAL A 233 -10.42 7.17 -23.95
CA VAL A 233 -9.98 8.25 -24.83
C VAL A 233 -10.92 8.39 -26.02
N ASP A 234 -10.92 9.54 -26.68
CA ASP A 234 -11.68 9.74 -27.91
C ASP A 234 -10.98 9.11 -29.14
N LEU A 235 -11.53 9.35 -30.33
CA LEU A 235 -10.95 8.86 -31.60
C LEU A 235 -9.61 9.53 -31.96
N HIS A 236 -9.28 10.66 -31.35
CA HIS A 236 -8.02 11.40 -31.51
C HIS A 236 -6.99 11.10 -30.41
N ASN A 237 -7.32 10.20 -29.46
CA ASN A 237 -6.56 9.84 -28.26
C ASN A 237 -6.50 10.92 -27.16
N GLU A 238 -7.42 11.89 -27.16
CA GLU A 238 -7.58 12.78 -26.01
C GLU A 238 -8.38 12.10 -24.89
N ILE A 239 -8.09 12.45 -23.63
CA ILE A 239 -8.85 11.96 -22.47
C ILE A 239 -10.30 12.39 -22.56
N LEU A 240 -11.22 11.42 -22.58
CA LEU A 240 -12.66 11.64 -22.77
C LEU A 240 -13.31 12.41 -21.61
N TYR A 241 -12.80 12.24 -20.38
CA TYR A 241 -13.40 12.78 -19.15
C TYR A 241 -12.42 13.66 -18.35
N LYS A 242 -12.27 14.92 -18.77
CA LYS A 242 -11.33 15.89 -18.17
C LYS A 242 -11.78 16.49 -16.82
N LYS A 243 -13.05 16.31 -16.41
CA LYS A 243 -13.66 16.81 -15.16
C LYS A 243 -13.77 15.71 -14.10
N GLU A 244 -13.94 16.07 -12.83
CA GLU A 244 -14.28 15.10 -11.78
C GLU A 244 -15.64 14.44 -12.03
N SER A 245 -15.77 13.16 -11.65
CA SER A 245 -16.97 12.35 -11.90
C SER A 245 -18.26 12.96 -11.31
N LYS A 246 -18.16 13.72 -10.22
CA LYS A 246 -19.28 14.43 -9.59
C LYS A 246 -19.89 15.48 -10.53
N TYR A 247 -19.05 16.28 -11.18
CA TYR A 247 -19.50 17.32 -12.11
C TYR A 247 -20.04 16.72 -13.41
N ILE A 248 -19.39 15.67 -13.94
CA ILE A 248 -19.89 14.93 -15.12
C ILE A 248 -21.31 14.38 -14.84
N LYS A 249 -21.49 13.68 -13.71
CA LYS A 249 -22.79 13.14 -13.31
C LYS A 249 -23.85 14.22 -13.09
N GLN A 250 -23.47 15.43 -12.66
CA GLN A 250 -24.37 16.58 -12.57
C GLN A 250 -24.74 17.14 -13.95
N GLU A 251 -23.78 17.27 -14.87
CA GLU A 251 -24.00 17.81 -16.22
C GLU A 251 -24.93 16.90 -17.05
N ILE A 252 -24.69 15.58 -17.05
CA ILE A 252 -25.56 14.60 -17.72
C ILE A 252 -27.00 14.70 -17.16
N LYS A 253 -27.15 14.83 -15.83
CA LYS A 253 -28.46 14.94 -15.15
C LYS A 253 -29.19 16.27 -15.36
N LYS A 254 -28.56 17.32 -15.92
CA LYS A 254 -29.27 18.58 -16.25
C LYS A 254 -30.31 18.36 -17.35
N ASN A 255 -30.01 17.50 -18.34
CA ASN A 255 -30.97 17.11 -19.36
C ASN A 255 -31.68 15.81 -18.94
N LYS A 256 -32.73 15.94 -18.13
CA LYS A 256 -33.49 14.81 -17.56
C LYS A 256 -33.98 13.82 -18.63
N GLU A 257 -34.57 14.31 -19.72
CA GLU A 257 -35.16 13.47 -20.76
C GLU A 257 -34.08 12.64 -21.49
N ARG A 258 -32.94 13.27 -21.84
CA ARG A 258 -31.80 12.56 -22.44
C ARG A 258 -31.18 11.56 -21.46
N HIS A 259 -30.99 11.94 -20.19
CA HIS A 259 -30.50 11.03 -19.15
C HIS A 259 -31.39 9.79 -19.03
N GLU A 260 -32.71 9.95 -18.97
CA GLU A 260 -33.62 8.82 -18.79
C GLU A 260 -33.62 7.89 -20.01
N LYS A 261 -33.68 8.43 -21.23
CA LYS A 261 -33.56 7.65 -22.47
C LYS A 261 -32.26 6.85 -22.55
N LEU A 262 -31.14 7.43 -22.13
CA LEU A 262 -29.85 6.72 -22.07
C LEU A 262 -29.84 5.67 -20.95
N ARG A 263 -30.43 5.96 -19.79
CA ARG A 263 -30.55 5.04 -18.66
C ARG A 263 -31.39 3.81 -19.02
N GLU A 264 -32.60 3.99 -19.55
CA GLU A 264 -33.47 2.91 -20.02
C GLU A 264 -32.77 2.01 -21.04
N LYS A 265 -32.00 2.62 -21.95
CA LYS A 265 -31.24 1.87 -22.96
C LYS A 265 -30.16 0.99 -22.34
N VAL A 266 -29.42 1.49 -21.35
CA VAL A 266 -28.43 0.72 -20.60
C VAL A 266 -29.08 -0.40 -19.77
N GLU A 267 -30.19 -0.12 -19.08
CA GLU A 267 -30.87 -1.15 -18.27
C GLU A 267 -31.34 -2.34 -19.12
N LYS A 268 -31.76 -2.10 -20.37
CA LYS A 268 -32.10 -3.14 -21.36
C LYS A 268 -30.92 -3.98 -21.86
N TRP A 269 -29.67 -3.56 -21.62
CA TRP A 269 -28.46 -4.32 -21.99
C TRP A 269 -27.87 -5.11 -20.81
N ILE A 270 -28.34 -4.88 -19.59
CA ILE A 270 -27.81 -5.49 -18.36
C ILE A 270 -28.74 -6.56 -17.82
N ARG A 271 -30.07 -6.37 -17.95
CA ARG A 271 -31.09 -7.33 -17.52
C ARG A 271 -31.20 -8.48 -18.51
#